data_AF-A0AAW1SN14-F1
#
_entry.id   AF-A0AAW1SN14-F1
#
_cell.length_a   1.000
_cell.length_b   1.000
_cell.length_c   1.000
_cell.angle_alpha   90.00
_cell.angle_beta   90.00
_cell.angle_gamma   90.00
#
_symmetry.space_group_name_H-M   'P 1'
#
loop_
_entity.id
_entity.type
_entity.pdbx_description
1 polymer ?
#
loop_
_entity_poly.entity_id
_entity_poly.type
_entity_poly.pdbx_seq_one_letter_code
_entity_poly.pdbx_strand_id
1 'polypeptide(L)' 'MNPAAVQLYRELFRKTRQLPKASWDYYRQYIRENFRSFDDEVDQDRLKDIIASARKDAGWVLKTRSKK' A
#
# COMPACT_ATOMS: atom_id res chain seq x y z
N MET A 1 9.05 -14.93 0.39
CA MET A 1 8.06 -13.90 0.75
C MET A 1 8.49 -13.22 2.04
N ASN A 2 8.83 -11.94 1.96
CA ASN A 2 9.24 -11.10 3.06
C ASN A 2 8.03 -10.81 3.98
N PRO A 3 8.07 -11.14 5.28
CA PRO A 3 6.92 -10.99 6.17
C PRO A 3 6.48 -9.53 6.33
N ALA A 4 7.41 -8.58 6.28
CA ALA A 4 7.09 -7.15 6.38
C ALA A 4 6.34 -6.65 5.13
N ALA A 5 6.75 -7.10 3.94
CA ALA A 5 6.05 -6.80 2.69
C ALA A 5 4.60 -7.33 2.74
N VAL A 6 4.40 -8.59 3.16
CA VAL A 6 3.06 -9.19 3.28
C VAL A 6 2.17 -8.41 4.27
N GLN A 7 2.75 -7.94 5.37
CA GLN A 7 2.03 -7.13 6.34
C GLN A 7 1.58 -5.79 5.74
N LEU A 8 2.48 -5.09 5.02
CA LEU A 8 2.15 -3.85 4.31
C LEU A 8 1.05 -4.08 3.27
N TYR A 9 1.14 -5.15 2.47
CA TYR A 9 0.12 -5.49 1.48
C TYR A 9 -1.27 -5.59 2.11
N ARG A 10 -1.39 -6.39 3.19
CA ARG A 10 -2.66 -6.55 3.91
C ARG A 10 -3.17 -5.24 4.49
N GLU A 11 -2.28 -4.41 5.02
CA GLU A 11 -2.62 -3.08 5.55
C GLU A 11 -3.21 -2.17 4.46
N LEU A 12 -2.49 -2.00 3.35
CA LEU A 12 -2.92 -1.16 2.22
C LEU A 12 -4.23 -1.67 1.63
N PHE A 13 -4.37 -2.99 1.45
CA PHE A 13 -5.60 -3.57 0.94
C PHE A 13 -6.80 -3.28 1.84
N ARG A 14 -6.64 -3.33 3.17
CA ARG A 14 -7.70 -2.94 4.12
C ARG A 14 -8.02 -1.45 4.03
N LYS A 15 -7.01 -0.58 3.89
CA LYS A 15 -7.20 0.87 3.73
C LYS A 15 -8.02 1.21 2.47
N THR A 16 -7.94 0.41 1.40
CA THR A 16 -8.80 0.64 0.21
C THR A 16 -10.30 0.64 0.54
N ARG A 17 -10.72 -0.08 1.59
CA ARG A 17 -12.14 -0.13 2.02
C ARG A 17 -12.67 1.21 2.56
N GLN A 18 -11.78 2.15 2.88
CA GLN A 18 -12.12 3.51 3.34
C GLN A 18 -12.24 4.51 2.17
N LEU A 19 -11.99 4.06 0.94
CA LEU A 19 -12.21 4.83 -0.28
C LEU A 19 -13.60 4.50 -0.86
N PRO A 20 -14.14 5.34 -1.77
CA PRO A 20 -15.33 4.99 -2.53
C PRO A 20 -15.16 3.66 -3.27
N LYS A 21 -16.20 2.83 -3.27
CA LYS A 21 -16.17 1.47 -3.84
C LYS A 21 -15.72 1.44 -5.31
N ALA A 22 -16.11 2.47 -6.08
CA ALA A 22 -15.71 2.63 -7.48
C ALA A 22 -14.19 2.77 -7.68
N SER A 23 -13.45 3.20 -6.66
CA SER A 23 -11.99 3.36 -6.73
C SER A 23 -11.22 2.14 -6.21
N TRP A 24 -11.88 1.15 -5.61
CA TRP A 24 -11.20 0.02 -4.96
C TRP A 24 -10.32 -0.76 -5.94
N ASP A 25 -10.83 -1.05 -7.13
CA ASP A 25 -10.12 -1.90 -8.10
C ASP A 25 -8.84 -1.25 -8.59
N TYR A 26 -8.88 0.06 -8.90
CA TYR A 26 -7.70 0.84 -9.26
C TYR A 26 -6.60 0.74 -8.19
N TYR A 27 -6.92 1.05 -6.93
CA TYR A 27 -5.91 1.04 -5.87
C TYR A 27 -5.44 -0.37 -5.53
N ARG A 28 -6.32 -1.37 -5.58
CA ARG A 28 -5.95 -2.78 -5.34
C ARG A 28 -5.04 -3.32 -6.43
N GLN A 29 -5.27 -2.96 -7.69
CA GLN A 29 -4.38 -3.31 -8.78
C GLN A 29 -3.01 -2.64 -8.61
N TYR A 30 -2.99 -1.33 -8.32
CA TYR A 30 -1.75 -0.61 -8.04
C TYR A 30 -0.94 -1.23 -6.89
N ILE A 31 -1.60 -1.62 -5.79
CA ILE A 31 -0.95 -2.31 -4.67
C ILE A 31 -0.37 -3.66 -5.11
N ARG A 32 -1.08 -4.44 -5.94
CA ARG A 32 -0.59 -5.74 -6.43
C ARG A 32 0.61 -5.59 -7.35
N GLU A 33 0.59 -4.62 -8.27
CA GLU A 33 1.68 -4.36 -9.20
C GLU A 33 2.96 -3.96 -8.45
N ASN A 34 2.83 -3.12 -7.42
CA ASN A 34 3.98 -2.66 -6.64
C ASN A 34 4.43 -3.66 -5.56
N PHE A 35 3.60 -4.65 -5.20
CA PHE A 35 3.92 -5.62 -4.15
C PHE A 35 5.16 -6.45 -4.46
N ARG A 36 5.38 -6.82 -5.73
CA ARG A 36 6.52 -7.65 -6.13
C ARG A 36 7.85 -6.97 -5.81
N SER A 37 7.94 -5.66 -6.05
CA SER A 37 9.11 -4.86 -5.70
C SER A 37 9.38 -4.80 -4.19
N PHE A 38 8.36 -4.99 -3.34
CA PHE A 38 8.54 -5.04 -1.89
C PHE A 38 8.96 -6.43 -1.41
N ASP A 39 8.51 -7.49 -2.10
CA ASP A 39 8.83 -8.86 -1.73
C ASP A 39 10.26 -9.26 -2.12
N ASP A 40 10.71 -8.76 -3.28
CA ASP A 40 12.05 -9.00 -3.83
C ASP A 40 13.12 -8.09 -3.19
N GLU A 41 12.72 -7.13 -2.34
CA GLU A 41 13.66 -6.24 -1.64
C GLU A 41 14.40 -6.98 -0.52
N VAL A 42 15.74 -7.00 -0.64
CA VAL A 42 16.65 -7.68 0.29
C VAL A 42 17.28 -6.72 1.29
N ASP A 43 17.38 -5.43 0.95
CA ASP A 43 17.87 -4.40 1.85
C ASP A 43 16.76 -4.00 2.84
N GLN A 44 16.98 -4.31 4.12
CA GLN A 44 15.99 -4.05 5.16
C GLN A 44 15.76 -2.56 5.44
N ASP A 45 16.77 -1.71 5.23
CA ASP A 45 16.62 -0.27 5.46
C ASP A 45 15.87 0.37 4.29
N ARG A 46 16.20 -0.03 3.06
CA ARG A 46 15.42 0.36 1.88
C ARG A 46 13.96 -0.08 2.00
N LEU A 47 13.70 -1.30 2.46
CA LEU A 47 12.34 -1.81 2.67
C LEU A 47 11.57 -0.97 3.70
N LYS A 48 12.21 -0.56 4.80
CA LYS A 48 11.58 0.32 5.81
C LYS A 48 11.19 1.66 5.20
N ASP A 49 12.06 2.26 4.41
CA ASP A 49 11.79 3.55 3.74
C ASP A 49 10.64 3.45 2.75
N ILE A 50 10.59 2.36 1.98
CA ILE A 50 9.49 2.06 1.06
C ILE A 50 8.18 1.89 1.84
N ILE A 51 8.18 1.12 2.94
CA ILE A 51 7.00 0.92 3.79
C ILE A 51 6.52 2.26 4.37
N ALA A 52 7.43 3.10 4.87
CA ALA A 52 7.09 4.39 5.43
C ALA A 52 6.47 5.32 4.38
N SER A 53 7.07 5.39 3.19
CA SER A 53 6.57 6.17 2.05
C SER A 53 5.18 5.68 1.62
N ALA A 54 5.00 4.37 1.43
CA ALA A 54 3.72 3.79 1.03
C ALA A 54 2.59 4.09 2.04
N ARG A 55 2.90 4.05 3.35
CA ARG A 55 1.93 4.42 4.41
C ARG A 55 1.57 5.90 4.37
N LYS A 56 2.55 6.77 4.15
CA LYS A 56 2.35 8.22 4.01
C LYS A 56 1.47 8.54 2.81
N ASP A 57 1.77 7.93 1.67
CA ASP A 57 1.01 8.10 0.43
C ASP A 57 -0.43 7.60 0.58
N ALA A 58 -0.62 6.42 1.17
CA ALA A 58 -1.95 5.90 1.46
C ALA A 58 -2.73 6.84 2.39
N GLY A 59 -2.10 7.40 3.41
CA GLY A 59 -2.70 8.39 4.29
C GLY A 59 -3.11 9.67 3.56
N TRP A 60 -2.27 10.17 2.66
CA TRP A 60 -2.57 11.34 1.84
C TRP A 60 -3.71 11.07 0.84
N VAL A 61 -3.71 9.90 0.20
CA VAL A 61 -4.77 9.47 -0.71
C VAL A 61 -6.09 9.38 0.04
N LEU A 62 -6.13 8.74 1.21
CA LEU A 62 -7.33 8.69 2.04
C LEU A 62 -7.80 10.11 2.41
N LYS A 63 -6.92 11.00 2.87
CA LYS A 63 -7.31 12.38 3.20
C LYS A 63 -7.90 13.14 2.01
N THR A 64 -7.40 12.90 0.81
CA THR A 64 -7.77 13.65 -0.40
C THR A 64 -8.98 13.04 -1.12
N ARG A 65 -9.10 11.71 -1.11
CA ARG A 65 -10.08 10.93 -1.87
C ARG A 65 -11.16 10.27 -1.01
N SER A 66 -11.01 10.21 0.32
CA SER A 66 -12.06 9.75 1.25
C SER A 66 -13.10 10.83 1.58
N LYS A 67 -13.24 11.87 0.73
CA LYS A 67 -14.22 12.91 0.96
C LYS A 67 -15.61 12.49 0.48
N LYS A 68 -16.46 12.23 1.49
CA LYS A 68 -17.94 12.26 1.54
C LYS A 68 -18.70 11.39 0.54
#